data_AF-A0A561UXU7-F1
#
_entry.id   AF-A0A561UXU7-F1
#
_cell.length_a   1.000
_cell.length_b   1.000
_cell.length_c   1.000
_cell.angle_alpha   90.00
_cell.angle_beta   90.00
_cell.angle_gamma   90.00
#
_symmetry.space_group_name_H-M   'P 1'
#
loop_
_entity.id
_entity.type
_entity.pdbx_description
1 polymer ?
#
loop_
_entity_poly.entity_id
_entity_poly.type
_entity_poly.pdbx_seq_one_letter_code
_entity_poly.pdbx_strand_id
1 'polypeptide(L)'
;MLLAASQDGEGHLPAGTHAIGGYWTRTNNPEIDIIGADRAPIAKKITLVGSVKWLEKKPFDNRDLARLITHRSQLPGADDTTPLLAVTRSGCTADGVPTLTPEDLHGAWS
;
A
#
# COMPACT_ATOMS: atom_id res chain seq x y z
N MET A 1 27.54 -3.49 -2.29
CA MET A 1 27.14 -2.89 -1.01
C MET A 1 26.80 -1.44 -1.27
N LEU A 2 25.50 -1.15 -1.43
CA LEU A 2 25.00 0.21 -1.51
C LEU A 2 23.74 0.24 -0.63
N LEU A 3 23.89 0.80 0.57
CA LEU A 3 22.77 1.22 1.40
C LEU A 3 22.20 2.48 0.75
N ALA A 4 20.98 2.40 0.25
CA ALA A 4 20.14 3.56 0.03
C ALA A 4 18.96 3.44 1.00
N ALA A 5 19.23 3.72 2.27
CA ALA A 5 18.19 4.20 3.15
C ALA A 5 18.14 5.71 2.93
N SER A 6 17.14 6.17 2.18
CA SER A 6 16.72 7.57 2.23
C SER A 6 15.32 7.58 2.82
N GLN A 7 15.24 7.64 4.15
CA GLN A 7 14.05 8.08 4.86
C GLN A 7 14.27 9.54 5.25
N ASP A 8 13.92 10.44 4.34
CA ASP A 8 13.82 11.87 4.63
C ASP A 8 12.40 12.32 4.29
N GLY A 9 11.57 12.54 5.32
CA GLY A 9 10.29 13.25 5.22
C GLY A 9 9.11 12.52 5.85
N GLU A 10 8.50 13.13 6.88
CA GLU A 10 7.16 12.90 7.44
C GLU A 10 6.41 11.61 7.03
N GLY A 11 6.50 10.56 7.87
CA GLY A 11 5.61 9.40 7.84
C GLY A 11 5.66 8.56 6.55
N HIS A 12 5.61 7.23 6.68
CA HIS A 12 5.57 6.33 5.51
C HIS A 12 4.32 6.46 4.63
N LEU A 13 3.37 7.33 4.99
CA LEU A 13 2.07 7.48 4.36
C LEU A 13 1.87 8.92 3.86
N PRO A 14 1.11 9.12 2.76
CA PRO A 14 0.75 10.46 2.30
C PRO A 14 0.14 11.32 3.40
N ALA A 15 0.54 12.59 3.44
CA ALA A 15 -0.01 13.59 4.35
C ALA A 15 -1.55 13.63 4.29
N GLY A 16 -2.18 13.79 5.46
CA GLY A 16 -3.64 13.77 5.58
C GLY A 16 -4.24 12.36 5.65
N THR A 17 -3.44 11.29 5.67
CA THR A 17 -3.93 9.94 6.00
C THR A 17 -4.18 9.85 7.50
N HIS A 18 -5.46 9.79 7.91
CA HIS A 18 -5.85 9.74 9.33
C HIS A 18 -6.65 8.48 9.69
N ALA A 19 -7.01 7.66 8.71
CA ALA A 19 -7.62 6.36 8.90
C ALA A 19 -7.04 5.33 7.93
N ILE A 20 -6.94 4.08 8.39
CA ILE A 20 -6.52 2.91 7.60
C ILE A 20 -7.62 1.85 7.66
N GLY A 21 -7.92 1.23 6.52
CA GLY A 21 -8.86 0.11 6.40
C GLY A 21 -8.52 -0.80 5.23
N GLY A 22 -9.45 -1.66 4.83
CA GLY A 22 -9.34 -2.52 3.65
C GLY A 22 -10.68 -2.64 2.92
N TYR A 23 -10.65 -3.11 1.68
CA TYR A 23 -11.84 -3.32 0.84
C TYR A 23 -11.76 -4.66 0.11
N TRP A 24 -12.73 -5.51 0.38
CA TRP A 24 -12.89 -6.80 -0.28
C TRP A 24 -14.34 -6.99 -0.69
N THR A 25 -14.54 -7.49 -1.90
CA THR A 25 -15.85 -7.99 -2.34
C THR A 25 -16.02 -9.45 -1.97
N ARG A 26 -17.24 -9.97 -2.06
CA ARG A 26 -17.53 -11.40 -1.82
C ARG A 26 -16.73 -12.34 -2.76
N THR A 27 -16.29 -11.84 -3.92
CA THR A 27 -15.47 -12.58 -4.88
C THR A 27 -13.97 -12.29 -4.75
N ASN A 28 -13.54 -11.50 -3.76
CA ASN A 28 -12.18 -11.01 -3.59
C ASN A 28 -11.62 -10.32 -4.86
N ASN A 29 -12.51 -9.63 -5.57
CA ASN A 29 -12.15 -8.84 -6.74
C ASN A 29 -13.04 -7.58 -6.78
N PRO A 30 -12.49 -6.39 -6.46
CA PRO A 30 -11.11 -6.19 -6.02
C PRO A 30 -10.86 -6.70 -4.59
N GLU A 31 -9.58 -6.94 -4.31
CA GLU A 31 -8.99 -7.24 -2.99
C GLU A 31 -7.95 -6.16 -2.71
N ILE A 32 -8.22 -5.31 -1.72
CA ILE A 32 -7.38 -4.18 -1.35
C ILE A 32 -7.14 -4.26 0.15
N ASP A 33 -5.91 -4.62 0.50
CA ASP A 33 -5.54 -4.88 1.90
C ASP A 33 -5.39 -3.60 2.71
N ILE A 34 -5.02 -2.50 2.04
CA ILE A 34 -4.74 -1.20 2.68
C ILE A 34 -5.45 -0.09 1.92
N ILE A 35 -6.25 0.69 2.62
CA ILE A 35 -6.83 1.94 2.15
C ILE A 35 -6.49 3.00 3.17
N GLY A 36 -5.80 4.05 2.73
CA GLY A 36 -5.66 5.28 3.50
C GLY A 36 -6.82 6.22 3.19
N ALA A 37 -7.34 6.86 4.24
CA ALA A 37 -8.40 7.84 4.13
C ALA A 37 -8.13 9.05 5.02
N ASP A 38 -8.74 10.17 4.66
CA ASP A 38 -8.69 11.42 5.42
C ASP A 38 -9.44 11.34 6.76
N ARG A 39 -10.42 10.43 6.89
CA ARG A 39 -11.18 10.22 8.12
C ARG A 39 -11.97 8.91 8.09
N ALA A 40 -12.44 8.51 9.27
CA ALA A 40 -13.41 7.43 9.48
C ALA A 40 -14.64 7.96 10.26
N PRO A 41 -15.83 7.32 10.15
CA PRO A 41 -16.14 6.09 9.41
C PRO A 41 -16.46 6.31 7.92
N ILE A 42 -16.70 7.56 7.49
CA ILE A 42 -17.01 7.89 6.09
C ILE A 42 -15.91 8.81 5.55
N ALA A 43 -15.03 8.26 4.73
CA ALA A 43 -13.99 9.02 4.04
C ALA A 43 -14.58 10.11 3.13
N LYS A 44 -13.93 11.27 3.04
CA LYS A 44 -14.15 12.23 1.95
C LYS A 44 -13.11 12.07 0.85
N LYS A 45 -11.92 11.59 1.18
CA LYS A 45 -10.83 11.38 0.24
C LYS A 45 -10.08 10.09 0.57
N ILE A 46 -9.86 9.28 -0.46
CA ILE A 46 -8.90 8.17 -0.41
C ILE A 46 -7.50 8.75 -0.63
N THR A 47 -6.58 8.47 0.29
CA THR A 47 -5.22 9.03 0.28
C THR A 47 -4.18 8.06 -0.25
N LEU A 48 -4.44 6.75 -0.17
CA LEU A 48 -3.62 5.69 -0.79
C LEU A 48 -4.40 4.39 -0.93
N VAL A 49 -3.93 3.51 -1.81
CA VAL A 49 -4.38 2.13 -1.98
C VAL A 49 -3.17 1.20 -1.90
N GLY A 50 -3.27 0.08 -1.20
CA GLY A 50 -2.14 -0.82 -1.03
C GLY A 50 -2.49 -2.28 -0.90
N SER A 51 -1.46 -3.11 -1.02
CA SER A 51 -1.55 -4.57 -0.87
C SER A 51 -0.46 -5.10 0.04
N VAL A 52 -0.79 -6.17 0.76
CA VAL A 52 0.11 -6.90 1.63
C VAL A 52 0.53 -8.21 0.96
N LYS A 53 1.83 -8.39 0.74
CA LYS A 53 2.43 -9.61 0.22
C LYS A 53 3.31 -10.27 1.28
N TRP A 54 2.72 -11.18 2.04
CA TRP A 54 3.41 -11.83 3.16
C TRP A 54 3.90 -13.25 2.85
N LEU A 55 4.63 -13.41 1.75
CA LEU A 55 5.23 -14.70 1.35
C LEU A 55 6.73 -14.70 1.61
N GLU A 56 7.28 -15.79 2.13
CA GLU A 56 8.70 -15.93 2.52
C GLU A 56 9.68 -16.01 1.32
N LYS A 57 9.24 -16.55 0.18
CA LYS A 57 10.12 -16.85 -0.96
C LYS A 57 9.69 -16.16 -2.26
N LYS A 58 8.67 -15.31 -2.18
CA LYS A 58 8.11 -14.64 -3.34
C LYS A 58 7.95 -13.14 -3.06
N PRO A 59 8.81 -12.28 -3.63
CA PRO A 59 8.65 -10.83 -3.51
C PRO A 59 7.36 -10.36 -4.19
N PHE A 60 6.93 -9.15 -3.87
CA PHE A 60 5.92 -8.43 -4.64
C PHE A 60 6.48 -8.09 -6.03
N ASP A 61 5.82 -8.55 -7.09
CA ASP A 61 6.33 -8.42 -8.46
C ASP A 61 5.44 -7.52 -9.36
N ASN A 62 5.86 -7.31 -10.61
CA ASN A 62 5.10 -6.48 -11.57
C ASN A 62 3.67 -7.00 -11.84
N ARG A 63 3.40 -8.29 -11.63
CA ARG A 63 2.04 -8.84 -11.78
C ARG A 63 1.19 -8.46 -10.58
N ASP A 64 1.76 -8.52 -9.38
CA ASP A 64 1.12 -8.02 -8.17
C ASP A 64 0.82 -6.51 -8.29
N LEU A 65 1.77 -5.71 -8.82
CA LEU A 65 1.58 -4.28 -9.09
C LEU A 65 0.44 -4.03 -10.09
N ALA A 66 0.43 -4.73 -11.23
CA ALA A 66 -0.62 -4.60 -12.24
C ALA A 66 -2.01 -4.96 -11.69
N ARG A 67 -2.08 -5.97 -10.80
CA ARG A 67 -3.33 -6.33 -10.12
C ARG A 67 -3.77 -5.22 -9.16
N LEU A 68 -2.85 -4.65 -8.38
CA LEU A 68 -3.15 -3.54 -7.48
C LEU A 68 -3.65 -2.29 -8.23
N ILE A 69 -3.03 -1.93 -9.36
CA ILE A 69 -3.50 -0.84 -10.24
C ILE A 69 -4.93 -1.12 -10.74
N THR A 70 -5.19 -2.35 -11.17
CA THR A 70 -6.51 -2.79 -11.64
C THR A 70 -7.55 -2.77 -10.52
N HIS A 71 -7.17 -3.10 -9.29
CA HIS A 71 -8.06 -3.04 -8.14
C HIS A 71 -8.34 -1.59 -7.70
N ARG A 72 -7.33 -0.71 -7.74
CA ARG A 72 -7.50 0.73 -7.46
C ARG A 72 -8.59 1.36 -8.33
N SER A 73 -8.62 1.04 -9.63
CA SER A 73 -9.65 1.59 -10.54
C SER A 73 -11.07 1.09 -10.25
N GLN A 74 -11.22 0.05 -9.42
CA GLN A 74 -12.51 -0.50 -8.99
C GLN A 74 -12.93 0.00 -7.61
N LEU A 75 -12.07 0.74 -6.90
CA LEU A 75 -12.37 1.29 -5.57
C LEU A 75 -13.10 2.64 -5.71
N PRO A 76 -14.34 2.77 -5.20
CA PRO A 76 -15.03 4.05 -5.21
C PRO A 76 -14.25 5.14 -4.46
N GLY A 77 -14.04 6.29 -5.10
CA GLY A 77 -13.32 7.43 -4.52
C GLY A 77 -11.79 7.39 -4.71
N ALA A 78 -11.25 6.35 -5.37
CA ALA A 78 -9.88 6.35 -5.88
C ALA A 78 -9.87 6.65 -7.39
N ASP A 79 -8.73 7.16 -7.87
CA ASP A 79 -8.46 7.45 -9.26
C ASP A 79 -7.01 7.08 -9.64
N ASP A 80 -6.62 7.37 -10.87
CA ASP A 80 -5.29 7.00 -11.36
C ASP A 80 -4.12 7.75 -10.70
N THR A 81 -4.42 8.84 -9.99
CA THR A 81 -3.46 9.63 -9.22
C THR A 81 -3.36 9.18 -7.77
N THR A 82 -4.28 8.32 -7.30
CA THR A 82 -4.28 7.82 -5.93
C THR A 82 -3.01 6.96 -5.71
N PRO A 83 -2.14 7.35 -4.75
CA PRO A 83 -0.87 6.67 -4.49
C PRO A 83 -1.02 5.19 -4.19
N LEU A 84 0.00 4.42 -4.57
CA LEU A 84 0.11 2.99 -4.29
C LEU A 84 1.09 2.71 -3.17
N LEU A 85 0.86 1.63 -2.43
CA LEU A 85 1.76 1.13 -1.39
C LEU A 85 1.81 -0.40 -1.42
N ALA A 86 3.02 -0.97 -1.34
CA ALA A 86 3.20 -2.40 -1.08
C ALA A 86 3.74 -2.61 0.33
N VAL A 87 3.19 -3.57 1.06
CA VAL A 87 3.78 -4.05 2.32
C VAL A 87 4.23 -5.48 2.08
N THR A 88 5.52 -5.74 2.23
CA THR A 88 6.11 -7.01 1.76
C THR A 88 6.99 -7.64 2.82
N ARG A 89 6.94 -8.96 2.93
CA ARG A 89 7.88 -9.70 3.79
C ARG A 89 9.24 -9.93 3.14
N SER A 90 9.23 -10.25 1.84
CA SER A 90 10.41 -10.75 1.12
C SER A 90 10.87 -9.80 0.01
N GLY A 91 10.57 -8.51 0.20
CA GLY A 91 10.93 -7.44 -0.72
C GLY A 91 9.97 -7.27 -1.90
N CYS A 92 10.35 -6.35 -2.77
CA CYS A 92 9.63 -5.96 -3.97
C CYS A 92 10.60 -5.95 -5.17
N THR A 93 10.17 -6.52 -6.30
CA THR A 93 10.89 -6.48 -7.58
C THR A 93 10.15 -5.65 -8.63
N ALA A 94 9.00 -5.06 -8.27
CA ALA A 94 8.29 -4.13 -9.12
C ALA A 94 8.88 -2.72 -8.98
N ASP A 95 8.98 -2.00 -10.09
CA ASP A 95 9.47 -0.62 -10.10
C ASP A 95 8.32 0.36 -9.83
N GLY A 96 8.65 1.49 -9.18
CA GLY A 96 7.72 2.62 -9.05
C GLY A 96 6.62 2.47 -8.00
N VAL A 97 6.72 1.49 -7.09
CA VAL A 97 5.82 1.35 -5.94
C VAL A 97 6.59 1.46 -4.62
N PRO A 98 6.27 2.45 -3.76
CA PRO A 98 6.80 2.50 -2.40
C PRO A 98 6.51 1.20 -1.65
N THR A 99 7.51 0.70 -0.94
CA THR A 99 7.43 -0.58 -0.24
C THR A 99 7.79 -0.43 1.23
N LEU A 100 6.97 -0.99 2.11
CA LEU A 100 7.28 -1.17 3.54
C LEU A 100 7.69 -2.62 3.82
N THR A 101 8.70 -2.74 4.66
CA THR A 101 9.30 -4.00 5.11
C THR A 101 8.83 -4.36 6.52
N PRO A 102 9.08 -5.58 7.00
CA PRO A 102 8.80 -5.93 8.40
C PRO A 102 9.52 -5.01 9.39
N GLU A 103 10.73 -4.55 9.06
CA GLU A 103 11.54 -3.65 9.87
C GLU A 103 10.88 -2.27 9.98
N ASP A 104 10.31 -1.74 8.89
CA ASP A 104 9.56 -0.48 8.91
C ASP A 104 8.34 -0.57 9.85
N LEU A 105 7.61 -1.69 9.80
CA LEU A 105 6.46 -1.92 10.66
C LEU A 105 6.87 -2.06 12.13
N HIS A 106 7.97 -2.77 12.41
CA HIS A 106 8.46 -2.92 13.78
C HIS A 106 8.95 -1.59 14.35
N GLY A 107 9.67 -0.80 13.54
CA GLY A 107 10.17 0.51 13.93
C GLY A 107 9.07 1.52 14.25
N ALA A 108 7.88 1.40 13.65
CA ALA A 108 6.75 2.28 13.93
C ALA A 108 6.05 2.03 15.28
N TRP A 109 6.30 0.89 15.94
CA TRP A 109 5.67 0.50 17.22
C TRP A 109 6.65 0.27 18.36
N SER A 110 7.94 0.52 18.13
CA SER A 110 8.99 0.45 19.16
C SER A 110 9.29 1.84 19.71
#